data_AF-A0A317GHS5-F1
#
_entry.id   AF-A0A317GHS5-F1
#
_cell.length_a   1.000
_cell.length_b   1.000
_cell.length_c   1.000
_cell.angle_alpha   90.00
_cell.angle_beta   90.00
_cell.angle_gamma   90.00
#
_symmetry.space_group_name_H-M   'P 1'
#
loop_
_entity.id
_entity.type
_entity.pdbx_description
1 polymer ?
#
loop_
_entity_poly.entity_id
_entity_poly.type
_entity_poly.pdbx_seq_one_letter_code
_entity_poly.pdbx_strand_id
1 'polypeptide(L)'
;MGKNTNKPLTSFSDPSLDTSTIAFLNQSTHQLMNVVSDSATQIGKILYDAQKKLASFHNNGAFAKWIEYIGFSRTSAYNYINRYVAVQNLDSSKQIQAFESLPKSLTYDISKPSADPELTKKVLNGDIKTHKEYKALEAKLKQREQELADRDETIANQQAELEDNRKAQLEQKVITKTVTKEVPVKPD
;
A
#
# COMPACT_ATOMS: atom_id res chain seq x y z
N MET A 1 -4.52 20.47 13.69
CA MET A 1 -5.62 19.80 12.96
C MET A 1 -6.22 18.73 13.86
N GLY A 2 -7.55 18.71 13.98
CA GLY A 2 -8.33 18.05 15.04
C GLY A 2 -8.12 16.54 15.20
N LYS A 3 -8.49 16.07 16.41
CA LYS A 3 -8.30 14.69 16.88
C LYS A 3 -8.86 13.65 15.89
N ASN A 4 -8.09 12.59 15.72
CA ASN A 4 -8.33 11.47 14.83
C ASN A 4 -9.47 10.59 15.38
N THR A 5 -10.69 10.72 14.86
CA THR A 5 -11.81 9.85 15.27
C THR A 5 -11.96 8.69 14.29
N ASN A 6 -11.49 7.51 14.70
CA ASN A 6 -11.62 6.21 14.00
C ASN A 6 -13.06 5.65 13.99
N LYS A 7 -14.09 6.48 14.20
CA LYS A 7 -15.48 6.00 14.25
C LYS A 7 -16.01 5.95 12.80
N PRO A 8 -16.63 4.83 12.36
CA PRO A 8 -17.43 4.83 11.15
C PRO A 8 -18.44 5.98 11.21
N LEU A 9 -18.80 6.58 10.07
CA LEU A 9 -19.90 7.54 9.98
C LEU A 9 -21.21 6.82 10.35
N THR A 10 -21.43 6.65 11.65
CA THR A 10 -22.71 6.28 12.22
C THR A 10 -23.46 7.58 12.50
N SER A 11 -24.77 7.58 12.30
CA SER A 11 -25.62 8.68 12.75
C SER A 11 -25.31 9.04 14.20
N PHE A 12 -25.22 10.33 14.49
CA PHE A 12 -25.19 10.84 15.85
C PHE A 12 -26.43 10.34 16.57
N SER A 13 -26.22 9.74 17.74
CA SER A 13 -27.27 9.19 18.60
C SER A 13 -26.93 9.52 20.04
N ASP A 14 -27.83 10.23 20.70
CA ASP A 14 -27.78 10.56 22.12
C ASP A 14 -29.20 10.41 22.68
N PRO A 15 -29.47 9.42 23.56
CA PRO A 15 -30.81 9.19 24.11
C PRO A 15 -31.36 10.34 24.95
N SER A 16 -30.52 11.29 25.36
CA SER A 16 -30.93 12.46 26.15
C SER A 16 -31.49 13.61 25.32
N LEU A 17 -31.33 13.57 24.00
CA LEU A 17 -31.78 14.61 23.08
C LEU A 17 -33.09 14.23 22.39
N ASP A 18 -33.88 15.23 22.03
CA ASP A 18 -35.09 15.01 21.25
C ASP A 18 -34.77 14.68 19.78
N THR A 19 -35.74 14.05 19.11
CA THR A 19 -35.61 13.60 17.73
C THR A 19 -35.26 14.73 16.75
N SER A 20 -35.78 15.94 16.97
CA SER A 20 -35.51 17.07 16.07
C SER A 20 -34.07 17.57 16.19
N THR A 21 -33.54 17.62 17.41
CA THR A 21 -32.13 17.92 17.68
C THR A 21 -31.21 16.87 17.05
N ILE A 22 -31.52 15.58 17.22
CA ILE A 22 -30.76 14.48 16.59
C ILE A 22 -30.77 14.59 15.07
N ALA A 23 -31.93 14.88 14.46
CA ALA A 23 -32.05 15.07 13.02
C ALA A 23 -31.21 16.24 12.51
N PHE A 24 -31.25 17.38 13.19
CA PHE A 24 -30.46 18.56 12.85
C PHE A 24 -28.94 18.31 12.94
N LEU A 25 -28.48 17.62 13.99
CA LEU A 25 -27.06 17.29 14.17
C LEU A 25 -26.56 16.32 13.09
N ASN A 26 -27.38 15.34 12.71
CA ASN A 26 -27.06 14.43 11.61
C ASN A 26 -26.98 15.19 10.27
N GLN A 27 -27.95 16.06 9.97
CA GLN A 27 -27.92 16.90 8.77
C GLN A 27 -26.68 17.80 8.73
N SER A 28 -26.37 18.47 9.85
CA SER A 28 -25.20 19.33 9.98
C SER A 28 -23.90 18.54 9.79
N THR A 29 -23.85 17.32 10.30
CA THR A 29 -22.72 16.39 10.10
C THR A 29 -22.55 16.07 8.62
N HIS A 30 -23.63 15.74 7.91
CA HIS A 30 -23.56 15.49 6.46
C HIS A 30 -23.04 16.69 5.68
N GLN A 31 -23.54 17.90 5.98
CA GLN A 31 -23.07 19.13 5.35
C GLN A 31 -21.57 19.38 5.61
N LEU A 32 -21.13 19.25 6.86
CA LEU A 32 -19.73 19.41 7.22
C LEU A 32 -18.83 18.40 6.49
N MET A 33 -19.26 17.14 6.41
CA MET A 33 -18.49 16.08 5.77
C MET A 33 -18.33 16.29 4.27
N ASN A 34 -19.36 16.79 3.59
CA ASN A 34 -19.26 17.18 2.18
C ASN A 34 -18.20 18.26 1.98
N VAL A 35 -18.25 19.34 2.78
CA VAL A 35 -17.26 20.43 2.73
C VAL A 35 -15.85 19.91 3.00
N VAL A 36 -15.69 19.02 3.98
CA VAL A 36 -14.39 18.42 4.32
C VAL A 36 -13.88 17.52 3.18
N SER A 37 -14.72 16.71 2.54
CA SER A 37 -14.32 15.87 1.42
C SER A 37 -13.89 16.71 0.21
N ASP A 38 -14.70 17.71 -0.16
CA ASP A 38 -14.40 18.64 -1.25
C ASP A 38 -13.09 19.38 -1.01
N SER A 39 -12.90 19.87 0.22
CA SER A 39 -11.66 20.54 0.63
C SER A 39 -10.46 19.60 0.54
N ALA A 40 -10.61 18.34 1.00
CA ALA A 40 -9.53 17.35 0.93
C ALA A 40 -9.12 17.04 -0.51
N THR A 41 -10.09 16.92 -1.42
CA THR A 41 -9.85 16.70 -2.86
C THR A 41 -9.13 17.90 -3.48
N GLN A 42 -9.57 19.12 -3.18
CA GLN A 42 -8.92 20.34 -3.67
C GLN A 42 -7.48 20.50 -3.15
N ILE A 43 -7.27 20.28 -1.85
CA ILE A 43 -5.93 20.29 -1.24
C ILE A 43 -5.03 19.26 -1.92
N GLY A 44 -5.52 18.03 -2.09
CA GLY A 44 -4.77 16.96 -2.76
C GLY A 44 -4.39 17.31 -4.19
N LYS A 45 -5.32 17.90 -4.96
CA LYS A 45 -5.06 18.37 -6.32
C LYS A 45 -3.99 19.45 -6.37
N ILE A 46 -4.09 20.49 -5.54
CA ILE A 46 -3.10 21.60 -5.49
C ILE A 46 -1.72 21.05 -5.15
N LEU A 47 -1.62 20.19 -4.14
CA LEU A 47 -0.36 19.57 -3.74
C LEU A 47 0.21 18.66 -4.84
N TYR A 48 -0.64 17.89 -5.53
CA TYR A 48 -0.24 17.02 -6.64
C TYR A 48 0.31 17.82 -7.81
N ASP A 49 -0.40 18.86 -8.25
CA ASP A 49 0.00 19.72 -9.36
C ASP A 49 1.33 20.44 -9.03
N ALA A 50 1.47 20.96 -7.81
CA ALA A 50 2.70 21.58 -7.33
C ALA A 50 3.88 20.57 -7.28
N GLN A 51 3.66 19.36 -6.75
CA GLN A 51 4.68 18.32 -6.72
C GLN A 51 5.12 17.96 -8.13
N LYS A 52 4.18 17.71 -9.05
CA LYS A 52 4.47 17.36 -10.44
C LYS A 52 5.28 18.45 -11.14
N LYS A 53 4.89 19.73 -10.94
CA LYS A 53 5.60 20.87 -11.51
C LYS A 53 6.99 21.05 -10.92
N LEU A 54 7.18 20.81 -9.62
CA LEU A 54 8.47 21.03 -8.95
C LEU A 54 9.42 19.83 -9.04
N ALA A 55 8.91 18.63 -9.32
CA ALA A 55 9.72 17.42 -9.55
C ALA A 55 10.42 17.42 -10.92
N SER A 56 9.87 18.13 -11.91
CA SER A 56 10.45 18.20 -13.27
C SER A 56 11.70 19.07 -13.37
N PHE A 57 12.03 19.79 -12.31
CA PHE A 57 13.23 20.60 -12.23
C PHE A 57 14.07 20.04 -11.09
N HIS A 58 15.40 19.99 -11.21
CA HIS A 58 16.30 19.59 -10.14
C HIS A 58 16.31 20.62 -8.98
N ASN A 59 15.14 20.85 -8.37
CA ASN A 59 14.77 22.01 -7.57
C ASN A 59 15.18 21.90 -6.10
N ASN A 60 16.21 21.12 -5.79
CA ASN A 60 16.80 21.04 -4.44
C ASN A 60 15.75 20.87 -3.30
N GLY A 61 14.76 20.01 -3.53
CA GLY A 61 13.67 19.74 -2.59
C GLY A 61 12.66 20.88 -2.39
N ALA A 62 12.48 21.79 -3.36
CA ALA A 62 11.57 22.94 -3.25
C ALA A 62 10.15 22.58 -2.80
N PHE A 63 9.59 21.47 -3.28
CA PHE A 63 8.27 21.01 -2.85
C PHE A 63 8.24 20.73 -1.34
N ALA A 64 9.23 20.01 -0.81
CA ALA A 64 9.32 19.70 0.62
C ALA A 64 9.45 20.98 1.46
N LYS A 65 10.29 21.94 1.03
CA LYS A 65 10.43 23.24 1.71
C LYS A 65 9.14 24.05 1.70
N TRP A 66 8.44 24.06 0.57
CA TRP A 66 7.19 24.79 0.43
C TRP A 66 6.09 24.21 1.32
N ILE A 67 5.89 22.88 1.32
CA ILE A 67 4.86 22.27 2.19
C ILE A 67 5.15 22.51 3.67
N GLU A 68 6.42 22.48 4.08
CA GLU A 68 6.83 22.81 5.46
C GLU A 68 6.54 24.27 5.79
N TYR A 69 6.84 25.20 4.88
CA TYR A 69 6.56 26.63 5.03
C TYR A 69 5.06 26.93 5.21
N ILE A 70 4.18 26.26 4.46
CA ILE A 70 2.72 26.41 4.61
C ILE A 70 2.12 25.58 5.75
N GLY A 71 2.95 24.95 6.58
CA GLY A 71 2.54 24.25 7.81
C GLY A 71 2.07 22.80 7.62
N PHE A 72 2.32 22.20 6.46
CA PHE A 72 2.07 20.77 6.25
C PHE A 72 3.27 19.92 6.69
N SER A 73 2.99 18.83 7.41
CA SER A 73 3.95 17.74 7.50
C SER A 73 4.06 17.02 6.16
N ARG A 74 5.22 16.42 5.87
CA ARG A 74 5.41 15.57 4.68
C ARG A 74 4.33 14.48 4.62
N THR A 75 4.11 13.76 5.71
CA THR A 75 3.10 12.70 5.78
C THR A 75 1.71 13.22 5.43
N SER A 76 1.30 14.36 5.99
CA SER A 76 -0.01 14.95 5.70
C SER A 76 -0.15 15.35 4.24
N ALA A 77 0.86 16.01 3.66
CA ALA A 77 0.83 16.43 2.26
C ALA A 77 0.70 15.22 1.32
N TYR A 78 1.49 14.18 1.53
CA TYR A 78 1.44 12.97 0.72
C TYR A 78 0.13 12.20 0.93
N ASN A 79 -0.47 12.19 2.13
CA ASN A 79 -1.79 11.59 2.33
C ASN A 79 -2.87 12.29 1.50
N TYR A 80 -2.84 13.63 1.38
CA TYR A 80 -3.77 14.36 0.53
C TYR A 80 -3.53 14.09 -0.97
N ILE A 81 -2.26 14.09 -1.40
CA ILE A 81 -1.89 13.76 -2.79
C ILE A 81 -2.37 12.36 -3.15
N ASN A 82 -2.04 11.38 -2.33
CA ASN A 82 -2.40 9.98 -2.53
C ASN A 82 -3.92 9.80 -2.58
N ARG A 83 -4.65 10.46 -1.67
CA ARG A 83 -6.13 10.45 -1.70
C ARG A 83 -6.67 10.98 -3.02
N TYR A 84 -6.15 12.12 -3.50
CA TYR A 84 -6.56 12.68 -4.78
C TYR A 84 -6.31 11.69 -5.93
N VAL A 85 -5.10 11.12 -6.01
CA VAL A 85 -4.77 10.13 -7.04
C VAL A 85 -5.69 8.90 -6.96
N ALA A 86 -6.00 8.41 -5.75
CA ALA A 86 -6.90 7.28 -5.56
C ALA A 86 -8.31 7.58 -6.09
N VAL A 87 -8.88 8.75 -5.77
CA VAL A 87 -10.19 9.18 -6.28
C VAL A 87 -10.22 9.23 -7.80
N GLN A 88 -9.16 9.76 -8.43
CA GLN A 88 -9.05 9.84 -9.89
C GLN A 88 -9.00 8.45 -10.57
N ASN A 89 -8.61 7.41 -9.84
CA ASN A 89 -8.53 6.04 -10.34
C ASN A 89 -9.80 5.21 -10.04
N LEU A 90 -10.84 5.80 -9.45
CA LEU A 90 -12.12 5.11 -9.22
C LEU A 90 -13.01 5.24 -10.45
N ASP A 91 -13.61 4.12 -10.87
CA ASP A 91 -14.34 4.01 -12.15
C ASP A 91 -15.81 4.45 -12.06
N SER A 92 -16.34 4.66 -10.85
CA SER A 92 -17.77 4.94 -10.65
C SER A 92 -18.06 5.94 -9.53
N SER A 93 -19.14 6.71 -9.71
CA SER A 93 -19.66 7.61 -8.67
C SER A 93 -19.98 6.87 -7.36
N LYS A 94 -20.43 5.62 -7.46
CA LYS A 94 -20.69 4.76 -6.29
C LYS A 94 -19.42 4.44 -5.51
N GLN A 95 -18.31 4.15 -6.18
CA GLN A 95 -17.02 3.93 -5.52
C GLN A 95 -16.47 5.21 -4.90
N ILE A 96 -16.63 6.36 -5.56
CA ILE A 96 -16.25 7.66 -5.00
C ILE A 96 -17.06 7.92 -3.72
N GLN A 97 -18.38 7.78 -3.75
CA GLN A 97 -19.23 7.94 -2.56
C GLN A 97 -18.85 6.97 -1.44
N ALA A 98 -18.58 5.70 -1.77
CA ALA A 98 -18.11 4.71 -0.80
C ALA A 98 -16.80 5.18 -0.16
N PHE A 99 -15.83 5.59 -0.97
CA PHE A 99 -14.53 6.09 -0.53
C PHE A 99 -14.62 7.36 0.33
N GLU A 100 -15.52 8.29 0.01
CA GLU A 100 -15.73 9.51 0.78
C GLU A 100 -16.44 9.27 2.11
N SER A 101 -17.25 8.22 2.20
CA SER A 101 -17.92 7.80 3.44
C SER A 101 -17.00 7.07 4.42
N LEU A 102 -15.81 6.63 3.98
CA LEU A 102 -14.89 5.87 4.81
C LEU A 102 -14.27 6.75 5.92
N PRO A 103 -13.95 6.15 7.09
CA PRO A 103 -13.09 6.77 8.08
C PRO A 103 -11.77 7.25 7.45
N LYS A 104 -11.31 8.43 7.89
CA LYS A 104 -10.08 9.06 7.41
C LYS A 104 -8.88 8.11 7.38
N SER A 105 -8.70 7.30 8.43
CA SER A 105 -7.62 6.31 8.51
C SER A 105 -7.67 5.28 7.38
N LEU A 106 -8.84 4.74 7.07
CA LEU A 106 -9.03 3.78 5.98
C LEU A 106 -8.78 4.44 4.63
N THR A 107 -9.28 5.66 4.42
CA THR A 107 -9.01 6.39 3.17
C THR A 107 -7.51 6.57 2.96
N TYR A 108 -6.75 6.90 4.01
CA TYR A 108 -5.30 7.07 3.92
C TYR A 108 -4.56 5.78 3.68
N ASP A 109 -5.02 4.66 4.23
CA ASP A 109 -4.40 3.37 3.99
C ASP A 109 -4.59 2.91 2.54
N ILE A 110 -5.84 2.88 2.05
CA ILE A 110 -6.14 2.39 0.70
C ILE A 110 -5.69 3.34 -0.40
N SER A 111 -5.35 4.59 -0.06
CA SER A 111 -4.80 5.56 -1.03
C SER A 111 -3.29 5.41 -1.23
N LYS A 112 -2.59 4.65 -0.38
CA LYS A 112 -1.12 4.52 -0.53
C LYS A 112 -0.79 3.83 -1.85
N PRO A 113 0.32 4.21 -2.51
CA PRO A 113 0.81 3.48 -3.68
C PRO A 113 1.12 2.00 -3.40
N SER A 114 1.44 1.67 -2.15
CA SER A 114 1.69 0.30 -1.69
C SER A 114 0.45 -0.43 -1.21
N ALA A 115 -0.75 0.15 -1.34
CA ALA A 115 -1.97 -0.50 -0.88
C ALA A 115 -2.30 -1.69 -1.78
N ASP A 116 -2.68 -2.81 -1.15
CA ASP A 116 -3.11 -3.99 -1.89
C ASP A 116 -4.45 -3.73 -2.61
N PRO A 117 -4.56 -3.99 -3.93
CA PRO A 117 -5.78 -3.74 -4.70
C PRO A 117 -6.98 -4.55 -4.21
N GLU A 118 -6.78 -5.80 -3.78
CA GLU A 118 -7.86 -6.68 -3.31
C GLU A 118 -8.40 -6.23 -1.95
N LEU A 119 -7.52 -5.82 -1.02
CA LEU A 119 -7.93 -5.20 0.24
C LEU A 119 -8.65 -3.87 0.00
N THR A 120 -8.17 -3.06 -0.95
CA THR A 120 -8.82 -1.80 -1.31
C THR A 120 -10.24 -2.03 -1.81
N LYS A 121 -10.44 -3.01 -2.70
CA LYS A 121 -11.76 -3.41 -3.18
C LYS A 121 -12.67 -3.89 -2.06
N LYS A 122 -12.17 -4.70 -1.13
CA LYS A 122 -12.93 -5.15 0.06
C LYS A 122 -13.35 -4.01 0.98
N VAL A 123 -12.48 -3.01 1.17
CA VAL A 123 -12.83 -1.79 1.92
C VAL A 123 -13.94 -1.02 1.20
N LEU A 124 -13.82 -0.79 -0.12
CA LEU A 124 -14.82 -0.07 -0.91
C LEU A 124 -16.17 -0.80 -0.99
N ASN A 125 -16.17 -2.14 -0.94
CA ASN A 125 -17.38 -2.96 -0.89
C ASN A 125 -18.02 -3.00 0.51
N GLY A 126 -17.31 -2.54 1.55
CA GLY A 126 -17.77 -2.57 2.93
C GLY A 126 -17.51 -3.90 3.66
N ASP A 127 -16.73 -4.81 3.07
CA ASP A 127 -16.32 -6.08 3.70
C ASP A 127 -15.32 -5.85 4.84
N ILE A 128 -14.51 -4.79 4.73
CA ILE A 128 -13.58 -4.33 5.77
C ILE A 128 -14.06 -2.97 6.26
N LYS A 129 -14.50 -2.90 7.52
CA LYS A 129 -15.16 -1.71 8.07
C LYS A 129 -14.26 -0.92 9.01
N THR A 130 -13.22 -1.55 9.52
CA THR A 130 -12.35 -0.95 10.53
C THR A 130 -10.89 -0.90 10.09
N HIS A 131 -10.19 0.12 10.57
CA HIS A 131 -8.74 0.24 10.39
C HIS A 131 -7.98 -0.96 10.98
N LYS A 132 -8.47 -1.52 12.11
CA LYS A 132 -7.85 -2.67 12.76
C LYS A 132 -7.91 -3.92 11.89
N GLU A 133 -9.08 -4.21 11.31
CA GLU A 133 -9.25 -5.34 10.38
C GLU A 133 -8.36 -5.18 9.16
N TYR A 134 -8.35 -3.99 8.57
CA TYR A 134 -7.49 -3.68 7.43
C TYR A 134 -6.01 -3.96 7.75
N LYS A 135 -5.50 -3.46 8.88
CA LYS A 135 -4.10 -3.65 9.27
C LYS A 135 -3.75 -5.10 9.58
N ALA A 136 -4.66 -5.86 10.18
CA ALA A 136 -4.43 -7.28 10.43
C ALA A 136 -4.31 -8.07 9.12
N LEU A 137 -5.16 -7.77 8.12
CA LEU A 137 -5.12 -8.41 6.82
C LEU A 137 -3.88 -8.00 6.01
N GLU A 138 -3.54 -6.71 6.01
CA GLU A 138 -2.34 -6.17 5.36
C GLU A 138 -1.07 -6.84 5.91
N ALA A 139 -0.95 -6.95 7.24
CA ALA A 139 0.18 -7.63 7.88
C ALA A 139 0.27 -9.11 7.50
N LYS A 140 -0.88 -9.82 7.45
CA LYS A 140 -0.94 -11.23 7.07
C LYS A 140 -0.54 -11.46 5.61
N LEU A 141 -0.92 -10.56 4.70
CA LEU A 141 -0.49 -10.63 3.30
C LEU A 141 1.02 -10.44 3.18
N LYS A 142 1.55 -9.40 3.82
CA LYS A 142 2.98 -9.13 3.83
C LYS A 142 3.80 -10.28 4.41
N GLN A 143 3.31 -10.93 5.47
CA GLN A 143 3.97 -12.10 6.03
C GLN A 143 4.00 -13.26 5.03
N ARG A 144 2.89 -13.55 4.35
CA ARG A 144 2.86 -14.61 3.33
C ARG A 144 3.75 -14.30 2.13
N GLU A 145 3.80 -13.06 1.69
CA GLU A 145 4.70 -12.62 0.62
C GLU A 145 6.17 -12.84 1.00
N GLN A 146 6.53 -12.51 2.25
CA GLN A 146 7.88 -12.76 2.75
C GLN A 146 8.19 -14.26 2.82
N GLU A 147 7.28 -15.07 3.36
CA GLU A 147 7.45 -16.52 3.44
C GLU A 147 7.60 -17.16 2.05
N LEU A 148 6.91 -16.64 1.03
CA LEU A 148 7.06 -17.10 -0.35
C LEU A 148 8.43 -16.68 -0.92
N ALA A 149 8.85 -15.43 -0.71
CA ALA A 149 10.15 -14.95 -1.16
C ALA A 149 11.31 -15.76 -0.56
N ASP A 150 11.26 -16.04 0.75
CA ASP A 150 12.28 -16.82 1.46
C ASP A 150 12.34 -18.27 0.94
N ARG A 151 11.17 -18.85 0.61
CA ARG A 151 11.08 -20.19 0.01
C ARG A 151 11.64 -20.22 -1.41
N ASP A 152 11.35 -19.21 -2.22
CA ASP A 152 11.86 -19.12 -3.59
C ASP A 152 13.38 -18.95 -3.60
N GLU A 153 13.93 -18.14 -2.68
CA GLU A 153 15.37 -18.01 -2.49
C GLU A 153 16.01 -19.35 -2.06
N THR A 154 15.37 -20.06 -1.12
CA THR A 154 15.84 -21.39 -0.69
C THR A 154 15.86 -22.39 -1.84
N ILE A 155 14.81 -22.41 -2.66
CA ILE A 155 14.72 -23.30 -3.83
C ILE A 155 15.80 -22.94 -4.86
N ALA A 156 16.01 -21.65 -5.13
CA ALA A 156 17.04 -21.18 -6.06
C ALA A 156 18.45 -21.59 -5.60
N ASN A 157 18.75 -21.43 -4.30
CA ASN A 157 20.03 -21.82 -3.72
C ASN A 157 20.25 -23.34 -3.80
N GLN A 158 19.24 -24.14 -3.47
CA GLN A 158 19.31 -25.60 -3.60
C GLN A 158 19.51 -26.05 -5.05
N GLN A 159 18.86 -25.40 -6.01
CA GLN A 159 19.04 -25.69 -7.43
C GLN A 159 20.46 -25.35 -7.91
N ALA A 160 21.02 -24.23 -7.47
CA ALA A 160 22.40 -23.85 -7.79
C ALA A 160 23.40 -24.88 -7.23
N GLU A 161 23.24 -25.28 -5.97
CA GLU A 161 24.10 -26.27 -5.33
C GLU A 161 24.02 -27.65 -6.02
N LEU A 162 22.82 -28.08 -6.43
CA LEU A 162 22.63 -29.32 -7.19
C LEU A 162 23.32 -29.27 -8.56
N GLU A 163 23.26 -28.15 -9.27
CA GLU A 163 23.95 -27.99 -10.56
C GLU A 163 25.47 -27.97 -10.41
N ASP A 164 26.01 -27.31 -9.39
CA ASP A 164 27.45 -27.30 -9.12
C ASP A 164 27.95 -28.70 -8.74
N ASN A 165 27.21 -29.42 -7.89
CA ASN A 165 27.50 -30.82 -7.57
C ASN A 165 27.44 -31.73 -8.80
N ARG A 166 26.48 -31.51 -9.71
CA ARG A 166 26.37 -32.27 -10.97
C ARG A 166 27.57 -32.03 -11.88
N LYS A 167 28.04 -30.78 -11.99
CA LYS A 167 29.25 -30.44 -12.76
C LYS A 167 30.49 -31.11 -12.18
N ALA A 168 30.70 -31.01 -10.87
CA ALA A 168 31.84 -31.64 -10.20
C ALA A 168 31.86 -33.18 -10.40
N GLN A 169 30.71 -33.85 -10.34
CA GLN A 169 30.62 -35.29 -10.61
C GLN A 169 30.94 -35.64 -12.08
N LEU A 170 30.53 -34.81 -13.03
CA LEU A 170 30.87 -35.00 -14.45
C LEU A 170 32.37 -34.83 -14.69
N GLU A 171 33.00 -33.82 -14.08
CA GLU A 171 34.45 -33.60 -14.16
C GLU A 171 35.25 -34.78 -13.59
N GLN A 172 34.88 -35.26 -12.39
CA GLN A 172 35.51 -36.44 -11.80
C GLN A 172 35.38 -37.67 -12.71
N LYS A 173 34.20 -37.91 -13.29
CA LYS A 173 33.96 -39.06 -14.17
C LYS A 173 34.76 -38.98 -15.49
N VAL A 174 35.05 -37.78 -16.00
CA VAL A 174 35.92 -37.57 -17.16
C VAL A 174 37.39 -37.87 -16.80
N ILE A 175 37.85 -37.45 -15.62
CA ILE A 175 39.20 -37.73 -15.12
C ILE A 175 39.40 -39.25 -14.91
N THR A 176 38.45 -39.96 -14.30
CA THR A 176 38.60 -41.41 -14.08
C THR A 176 38.66 -42.21 -15.39
N LYS A 177 37.91 -41.79 -16.42
CA LYS A 177 37.91 -42.44 -17.75
C LYS A 177 39.17 -42.18 -18.58
N THR A 178 39.85 -41.06 -18.36
CA THR A 178 41.12 -40.74 -19.05
C THR A 178 42.27 -41.53 -18.43
N VAL A 179 42.35 -41.59 -17.10
CA VAL A 179 43.37 -42.37 -16.37
C VAL A 179 43.30 -43.88 -16.67
N THR A 180 42.11 -44.44 -16.86
CA THR A 180 41.96 -45.88 -17.19
C THR A 180 42.29 -46.25 -18.64
N LYS A 181 42.38 -45.27 -19.56
CA LYS A 181 42.76 -45.51 -20.96
C LYS A 181 44.28 -45.42 -21.21
N GLU A 182 45.04 -44.82 -20.30
CA GLU A 182 46.50 -44.64 -20.43
C GLU A 182 47.35 -45.76 -19.79
N VAL A 183 46.76 -46.92 -19.44
CA VAL A 183 47.57 -48.09 -19.06
C VAL A 183 47.63 -49.10 -20.23
N PRO A 184 48.59 -48.96 -21.17
CA PRO A 184 49.06 -50.08 -21.97
C PRO A 184 50.27 -50.77 -21.29
N VAL A 185 50.02 -51.96 -20.72
CA VAL A 185 50.65 -53.26 -21.09
C VAL A 185 52.20 -53.26 -21.24
N LYS A 186 53.02 -54.05 -20.50
CA LYS A 186 53.17 -55.53 -20.53
C LYS A 186 54.32 -56.00 -19.56
N PRO A 187 54.77 -57.29 -19.53
CA PRO A 187 55.09 -58.02 -18.31
C PRO A 187 56.61 -58.29 -18.20
N ASP A 188 57.05 -58.91 -17.11
CA ASP A 188 58.28 -59.72 -17.08
C ASP A 188 57.98 -61.03 -16.33
#